data_AF-A0A370DZP3-F1
#
_entry.id   AF-A0A370DZP3-F1
#
_cell.length_a   1.000
_cell.length_b   1.000
_cell.length_c   1.000
_cell.angle_alpha   90.00
_cell.angle_beta   90.00
_cell.angle_gamma   90.00
#
_symmetry.space_group_name_H-M   'P 1'
#
loop_
_entity.id
_entity.type
_entity.pdbx_description
1 polymer ?
#
loop_
_entity_poly.entity_id
_entity_poly.type
_entity_poly.pdbx_seq_one_letter_code
_entity_poly.pdbx_strand_id
1 'polypeptide(L)'
;MENNLNITNGDSATPAMKEAGIQGDFLPWRDVLHDGPVPADLPLEKLSRSRAQFIIDQGWGDPKAIIEGFVQRDETLCRYRDYSKVILWFEHDLYDQLQILQILD
;
A
#
# COMPACT_ATOMS: atom_id res chain seq x y z
N MET A 1 -2.95 -17.49 -17.15
CA MET A 1 -2.19 -16.23 -16.94
C MET A 1 -1.64 -16.28 -15.54
N GLU A 2 -0.42 -15.79 -15.31
CA GLU A 2 0.13 -15.73 -13.94
C GLU A 2 -0.73 -14.79 -13.08
N ASN A 3 -1.16 -15.24 -11.91
CA ASN A 3 -1.91 -14.43 -10.95
C ASN A 3 -0.91 -13.68 -10.06
N ASN A 4 -0.44 -12.50 -10.49
CA ASN A 4 0.57 -11.72 -9.77
C ASN A 4 -0.07 -10.57 -9.00
N LEU A 5 0.47 -10.25 -7.82
CA LEU A 5 0.16 -9.03 -7.08
C LEU A 5 1.33 -8.06 -7.22
N ASN A 6 1.09 -6.91 -7.87
CA ASN A 6 2.08 -5.84 -8.03
C ASN A 6 1.82 -4.77 -6.96
N ILE A 7 2.70 -4.66 -5.98
CA ILE A 7 2.63 -3.62 -4.95
C ILE A 7 3.55 -2.48 -5.36
N THR A 8 3.00 -1.26 -5.41
CA THR A 8 3.72 -0.03 -5.79
C THR A 8 3.69 0.97 -4.63
N ASN A 9 4.66 1.89 -4.59
CA ASN A 9 4.73 2.92 -3.56
C ASN A 9 3.54 3.91 -3.57
N GLY A 10 2.86 4.01 -4.71
CA GLY A 10 1.69 4.84 -4.95
C GLY A 10 1.08 4.59 -6.33
N ASP A 11 0.12 5.43 -6.73
CA ASP A 11 -0.67 5.22 -7.95
C ASP A 11 0.10 5.55 -9.24
N SER A 12 1.10 6.43 -9.18
CA SER A 12 1.72 7.07 -10.35
C SER A 12 2.28 6.10 -11.40
N ALA A 13 2.88 4.98 -10.98
CA ALA A 13 3.47 4.01 -11.90
C ALA A 13 2.42 3.07 -12.54
N THR A 14 1.26 2.87 -11.90
CA THR A 14 0.29 1.85 -12.29
C THR A 14 -0.21 2.01 -13.75
N PRO A 15 -0.54 3.21 -14.26
CA PRO A 15 -0.94 3.38 -15.65
C PRO A 15 0.14 2.97 -16.66
N ALA A 16 1.38 3.41 -16.45
CA ALA A 16 2.51 3.10 -17.34
C ALA A 16 2.82 1.59 -17.33
N MET A 17 2.73 0.95 -16.16
CA MET A 17 2.91 -0.50 -16.03
C MET A 17 1.85 -1.28 -16.82
N LYS A 18 0.59 -0.85 -16.76
CA LYS A 18 -0.52 -1.44 -17.54
C LYS A 18 -0.32 -1.26 -19.04
N GLU A 19 0.11 -0.08 -19.47
CA GLU A 19 0.43 0.20 -20.88
C GLU A 19 1.60 -0.66 -21.37
N ALA A 20 2.61 -0.90 -20.53
CA ALA A 20 3.72 -1.80 -20.80
C ALA A 20 3.33 -3.29 -20.79
N GLY A 21 2.07 -3.63 -20.53
CA GLY A 21 1.56 -5.00 -20.55
C GLY A 21 1.87 -5.82 -19.31
N ILE A 22 2.26 -5.19 -18.20
CA ILE A 22 2.45 -5.87 -16.92
C ILE A 22 1.10 -6.43 -16.45
N GLN A 23 1.07 -7.73 -16.19
CA GLN A 23 -0.14 -8.47 -15.82
C GLN A 23 -0.27 -8.62 -14.30
N GLY A 24 -1.52 -8.79 -13.85
CA GLY A 24 -1.85 -9.05 -12.45
C GLY A 24 -2.65 -7.91 -11.81
N ASP A 25 -2.89 -8.07 -10.51
CA ASP A 25 -3.53 -7.05 -9.69
C ASP A 25 -2.50 -5.99 -9.28
N PHE A 26 -2.98 -4.78 -9.02
CA PHE A 26 -2.18 -3.64 -8.62
C PHE A 26 -2.65 -3.14 -7.26
N LEU A 27 -1.71 -3.06 -6.32
CA LEU A 27 -1.94 -2.56 -4.97
C LEU A 27 -1.01 -1.38 -4.67
N PRO A 28 -1.43 -0.15 -4.98
CA PRO A 28 -0.75 1.05 -4.52
C PRO A 28 -0.84 1.19 -2.99
N TRP A 29 0.28 1.39 -2.30
CA TRP A 29 0.32 1.36 -0.83
C TRP A 29 -0.34 2.57 -0.15
N ARG A 30 -0.27 3.74 -0.79
CA ARG A 30 -0.98 5.00 -0.43
C ARG A 30 -0.81 5.44 1.04
N ASP A 31 0.40 5.34 1.59
CA ASP A 31 0.71 5.85 2.94
C ASP A 31 2.08 6.53 2.98
N VAL A 32 2.15 7.65 3.69
CA VAL A 32 3.35 8.48 3.86
C VAL A 32 4.03 8.19 5.21
N LEU A 33 4.64 7.01 5.36
CA LEU A 33 5.15 6.54 6.66
C LEU A 33 6.28 7.39 7.28
N HIS A 34 6.88 8.31 6.52
CA HIS A 34 7.89 9.25 7.03
C HIS A 34 7.28 10.52 7.67
N ASP A 35 5.95 10.69 7.60
CA ASP A 35 5.22 11.78 8.22
C ASP A 35 4.06 11.25 9.09
N GLY A 36 3.76 11.97 10.17
CA GLY A 36 2.76 11.58 11.15
C GLY A 36 3.17 10.39 12.03
N PRO A 37 2.27 9.96 12.94
CA PRO A 37 2.56 8.91 13.90
C PRO A 37 2.57 7.52 13.24
N VAL A 38 3.63 6.74 13.52
CA VAL A 38 3.73 5.31 13.19
C VAL A 38 4.02 4.56 14.50
N PRO A 39 3.00 4.34 15.35
CA PRO A 39 3.18 3.69 16.65
C PRO A 39 3.66 2.24 16.48
N ALA A 40 4.70 1.87 17.24
CA ALA A 40 5.22 0.52 17.27
C ALA A 40 4.24 -0.47 17.91
N ASP A 41 4.45 -1.77 17.66
CA ASP A 41 3.75 -2.89 18.29
C ASP A 41 2.22 -2.92 18.07
N LEU A 42 1.74 -2.26 17.02
CA LEU A 42 0.34 -2.36 16.59
C LEU A 42 0.19 -3.41 15.48
N PRO A 43 -0.83 -4.29 15.56
CA PRO A 43 -1.26 -5.08 14.42
C PRO A 43 -1.60 -4.17 13.23
N LEU A 44 -1.35 -4.64 12.00
CA LEU A 44 -1.53 -3.89 10.76
C LEU A 44 -2.87 -3.14 10.72
N GLU A 45 -3.99 -3.81 11.02
CA GLU A 45 -5.33 -3.19 11.00
C GLU A 45 -5.43 -1.95 11.91
N LYS A 46 -4.84 -2.00 13.11
CA LYS A 46 -4.85 -0.87 14.05
C LYS A 46 -3.93 0.24 13.58
N LEU A 47 -2.77 -0.10 13.03
CA LEU A 47 -1.86 0.86 12.43
C LEU A 47 -2.54 1.56 11.25
N SER A 48 -3.16 0.81 10.32
CA SER A 48 -3.95 1.32 9.19
C SER A 48 -5.01 2.32 9.61
N ARG A 49 -5.74 2.07 10.71
CA ARG A 49 -6.71 3.05 11.24
C ARG A 49 -6.04 4.35 11.70
N SER A 50 -4.91 4.24 12.41
CA SER A 50 -4.13 5.42 12.83
C SER A 50 -3.60 6.21 11.63
N ARG A 51 -3.13 5.52 10.60
CA ARG A 51 -2.56 6.11 9.39
C ARG A 51 -3.63 6.76 8.51
N ALA A 52 -4.76 6.09 8.32
CA ALA A 52 -5.93 6.65 7.66
C ALA A 52 -6.40 7.94 8.35
N GLN A 53 -6.51 7.93 9.68
CA GLN A 53 -6.91 9.13 10.44
C GLN A 53 -5.91 10.28 10.27
N PHE A 54 -4.61 10.00 10.32
CA PHE A 54 -3.59 11.02 10.08
C PHE A 54 -3.76 11.68 8.70
N ILE A 55 -3.92 10.90 7.63
CA ILE A 55 -4.09 11.43 6.26
C ILE A 55 -5.39 12.25 6.14
N ILE A 56 -6.46 11.82 6.81
CA ILE A 56 -7.73 12.55 6.89
C ILE A 56 -7.54 13.90 7.58
N ASP A 57 -6.84 13.94 8.70
CA ASP A 57 -6.59 15.16 9.47
C ASP A 57 -5.75 16.18 8.70
N GLN A 58 -4.90 15.71 7.77
CA GLN A 58 -4.17 16.58 6.85
C GLN A 58 -5.02 17.12 5.69
N GLY A 59 -6.23 16.59 5.48
CA GLY A 59 -7.10 16.98 4.37
C GLY A 59 -6.59 16.54 3.00
N TRP A 60 -5.80 15.47 2.94
CA TRP A 60 -5.15 15.01 1.70
C TRP A 60 -6.03 14.12 0.80
N GLY A 61 -7.29 13.91 1.17
CA GLY A 61 -8.22 13.14 0.36
C GLY A 61 -9.62 13.07 0.98
N ASP A 62 -10.51 12.36 0.28
CA ASP A 62 -11.84 12.06 0.79
C ASP A 62 -11.75 11.05 1.93
N PRO A 63 -12.32 11.33 3.12
CA PRO A 63 -12.20 10.44 4.27
C PRO A 63 -12.75 9.04 4.04
N LYS A 64 -13.85 8.91 3.29
CA LYS A 64 -14.45 7.62 3.00
C LYS A 64 -13.55 6.81 2.08
N ALA A 65 -13.04 7.41 1.01
CA ALA A 65 -12.12 6.77 0.08
C ALA A 65 -10.80 6.35 0.75
N ILE A 66 -10.27 7.16 1.67
CA ILE A 66 -9.06 6.81 2.44
C ILE A 66 -9.32 5.56 3.28
N ILE A 67 -10.39 5.55 4.09
CA ILE A 67 -10.72 4.41 4.95
C ILE A 67 -10.95 3.14 4.12
N GLU A 68 -11.74 3.24 3.04
CA GLU A 68 -12.00 2.11 2.14
C GLU A 68 -10.70 1.60 1.49
N GLY A 69 -9.79 2.50 1.10
CA GLY A 69 -8.50 2.17 0.52
C GLY A 69 -7.61 1.36 1.48
N PHE A 70 -7.50 1.78 2.75
CA PHE A 70 -6.74 1.03 3.76
C PHE A 70 -7.34 -0.35 4.04
N VAL A 71 -8.68 -0.44 4.15
CA VAL A 71 -9.36 -1.73 4.35
C VAL A 71 -9.09 -2.67 3.17
N GLN A 72 -9.28 -2.19 1.94
CA GLN A 72 -9.03 -2.98 0.74
C GLN A 72 -7.56 -3.42 0.64
N ARG A 73 -6.62 -2.54 1.00
CA ARG A 73 -5.19 -2.86 1.02
C ARG A 73 -4.90 -4.01 1.98
N ASP A 74 -5.34 -3.89 3.22
CA ASP A 74 -5.06 -4.88 4.26
C ASP A 74 -5.71 -6.23 3.94
N GLU A 75 -6.93 -6.23 3.39
CA GLU A 75 -7.61 -7.44 2.92
C GLU A 75 -6.88 -8.12 1.75
N THR A 76 -6.38 -7.32 0.80
CA THR A 76 -5.64 -7.83 -0.36
C THR A 76 -4.30 -8.41 0.08
N LEU A 77 -3.60 -7.73 1.00
CA LEU A 77 -2.36 -8.22 1.58
C LEU A 77 -2.59 -9.50 2.37
N CYS A 78 -3.64 -9.62 3.19
CA CYS A 78 -3.97 -10.86 3.92
C CYS A 78 -4.17 -12.06 2.98
N ARG A 79 -4.62 -11.81 1.75
CA ARG A 79 -4.83 -12.82 0.69
C ARG A 79 -3.62 -13.00 -0.23
N TYR A 80 -2.42 -12.53 0.13
CA TYR A 80 -1.25 -12.60 -0.75
C TYR A 80 -0.93 -14.03 -1.25
N ARG A 81 -1.31 -15.06 -0.47
CA ARG A 81 -1.11 -16.48 -0.82
C ARG A 81 -1.99 -16.98 -1.97
N ASP A 82 -3.03 -16.24 -2.32
CA ASP A 82 -3.87 -16.52 -3.49
C ASP A 82 -3.15 -16.16 -4.81
N TYR A 83 -2.06 -15.39 -4.71
CA TYR A 83 -1.22 -15.00 -5.85
C TYR A 83 -0.04 -15.95 -6.02
N SER A 84 0.36 -16.16 -7.28
CA SER A 84 1.54 -16.94 -7.65
C SER A 84 2.84 -16.21 -7.29
N LYS A 85 2.84 -14.88 -7.37
CA LYS A 85 3.97 -14.01 -7.02
C LYS A 85 3.46 -12.70 -6.45
N VAL A 86 4.18 -12.19 -5.46
CA VAL A 86 4.07 -10.80 -5.01
C VAL A 86 5.32 -10.07 -5.50
N ILE A 87 5.13 -8.99 -6.25
CA ILE A 87 6.20 -8.18 -6.84
C ILE A 87 6.16 -6.81 -6.19
N LEU A 88 7.27 -6.42 -5.57
CA LEU A 88 7.44 -5.14 -4.91
C LEU A 88 8.15 -4.17 -5.86
N TRP A 89 7.47 -3.11 -6.28
CA TRP A 89 7.98 -2.08 -7.19
C TRP A 89 8.33 -0.82 -6.40
N PHE A 90 9.57 -0.78 -5.91
CA PHE A 90 10.04 0.25 -4.97
C PHE A 90 11.45 0.73 -5.31
N GLU A 91 11.72 1.98 -4.94
CA GLU A 91 13.01 2.65 -5.03
C GLU A 91 13.78 2.58 -3.69
N HIS A 92 14.97 3.16 -3.67
CA HIS A 92 15.91 3.12 -2.55
C HIS A 92 15.78 4.32 -1.59
N ASP A 93 14.76 5.16 -1.77
CA ASP A 93 14.55 6.33 -0.92
C ASP A 93 13.80 6.00 0.38
N LEU A 94 13.73 6.98 1.28
CA LEU A 94 13.08 6.81 2.58
C LEU A 94 11.58 6.47 2.45
N TYR A 95 10.90 7.04 1.46
CA TYR A 95 9.46 6.83 1.29
C TYR A 95 9.18 5.36 1.01
N ASP A 96 9.90 4.81 0.05
CA ASP A 96 9.76 3.44 -0.43
C ASP A 96 10.24 2.41 0.60
N GLN A 97 11.39 2.66 1.23
CA GLN A 97 11.96 1.72 2.20
C GLN A 97 11.08 1.55 3.45
N LEU A 98 10.41 2.61 3.92
CA LEU A 98 9.48 2.49 5.05
C LEU A 98 8.27 1.62 4.71
N GLN A 99 7.75 1.70 3.48
CA GLN A 99 6.64 0.86 3.04
C GLN A 99 7.06 -0.60 2.89
N ILE A 100 8.27 -0.87 2.37
CA ILE A 100 8.83 -2.23 2.35
C ILE A 100 8.92 -2.81 3.77
N LEU A 101 9.41 -2.04 4.74
CA LEU A 101 9.49 -2.50 6.13
C LEU A 101 8.12 -2.87 6.68
N GLN A 102 7.09 -2.05 6.43
CA GLN A 102 5.72 -2.37 6.87
C GLN A 102 5.14 -3.61 6.17
N ILE A 103 5.47 -3.85 4.90
CA ILE A 103 5.01 -5.04 4.15
C ILE A 103 5.64 -6.32 4.70
N LEU A 104 6.86 -6.24 5.23
CA LEU A 104 7.66 -7.39 5.66
C LEU A 104 7.61 -7.69 7.17
N ASP A 105 6.94 -6.85 7.96
CA ASP A 105 6.70 -7.01 9.40
C ASP A 105 5.64 -8.10 9.68
#